data_AF-A0A942PP54-F1
#
_entry.id   AF-A0A942PP54-F1
#
_cell.length_a   1.000
_cell.length_b   1.000
_cell.length_c   1.000
_cell.angle_alpha   90.00
_cell.angle_beta   90.00
_cell.angle_gamma   90.00
#
_symmetry.space_group_name_H-M   'P 1'
#
loop_
_entity.id
_entity.type
_entity.pdbx_description
1 polymer ?
#
loop_
_entity_poly.entity_id
_entity_poly.type
_entity_poly.pdbx_seq_one_letter_code
_entity_poly.pdbx_strand_id
1 'polypeptide(L)'
;MRIKLALTSINFNIGLIMGRIQLSSLWSFFIPCMSQPSGMEQLPEELTLHIFSFLTVQDLATTEKVCRNWQRLSLDGQLWARLYQNRYPRADVKGGRCFKKLFSMRHRGEVELEKARRWLANLSKSSDIAKNLSQ
;
A
#
# COMPACT_ATOMS: atom_id res chain seq x y z
N MET A 1 -17.08 27.78 6.03
CA MET A 1 -17.11 29.09 6.73
C MET A 1 -17.66 28.87 8.13
N ARG A 2 -17.15 29.62 9.13
CA ARG A 2 -17.59 29.64 10.56
C ARG A 2 -16.82 28.83 11.63
N ILE A 3 -15.51 28.64 11.49
CA ILE A 3 -14.65 28.28 12.66
C ILE A 3 -13.43 29.22 12.82
N LYS A 4 -13.10 30.02 11.81
CA LYS A 4 -11.90 30.90 11.82
C LYS A 4 -12.01 32.18 12.66
N LEU A 5 -13.19 32.55 13.16
CA LEU A 5 -13.40 33.86 13.80
C LEU A 5 -13.33 33.85 15.35
N ALA A 6 -13.38 32.69 16.00
CA ALA A 6 -13.31 32.64 17.47
C ALA A 6 -11.87 32.68 18.01
N LEU A 7 -10.91 32.19 17.22
CA LEU A 7 -9.51 32.04 17.66
C LEU A 7 -8.68 33.34 17.55
N THR A 8 -9.15 34.33 16.78
CA THR A 8 -8.48 35.64 16.69
C THR A 8 -8.78 36.52 17.90
N SER A 9 -9.93 36.34 18.55
CA SER A 9 -10.33 37.18 19.69
C SER A 9 -9.64 36.79 21.01
N ILE A 10 -9.24 35.52 21.15
CA ILE A 10 -8.51 35.03 22.35
C ILE A 10 -7.04 35.47 22.29
N ASN A 11 -6.43 35.50 21.09
CA ASN A 11 -5.02 35.85 20.92
C ASN A 11 -4.70 37.33 21.13
N PHE A 12 -5.68 38.25 21.04
CA PHE A 12 -5.40 39.68 21.16
C PHE A 12 -5.33 40.19 22.61
N ASN A 13 -5.96 39.50 23.58
CA ASN A 13 -6.00 39.96 24.98
C ASN A 13 -4.88 39.42 25.88
N ILE A 14 -4.16 38.36 25.46
CA ILE A 14 -3.04 37.82 26.24
C ILE A 14 -1.76 38.66 26.06
N GLY A 15 -1.70 39.48 25.01
CA GLY A 15 -0.53 40.30 24.66
C GLY A 15 -0.30 41.58 25.50
N LEU A 16 -1.19 41.91 26.44
CA LEU A 16 -1.06 43.12 27.29
C LEU A 16 -0.57 42.85 28.72
N ILE A 17 -0.43 41.58 29.14
CA ILE A 17 -0.14 41.23 30.54
C ILE A 17 1.28 40.71 30.78
N MET A 18 2.05 40.32 29.77
CA MET A 18 3.40 39.77 30.00
C MET A 18 4.45 40.46 29.15
N GLY A 19 5.36 41.14 29.85
CA GLY A 19 6.40 42.00 29.32
C GLY A 19 7.47 41.28 28.50
N ARG A 20 8.11 42.10 27.66
CA ARG A 20 9.45 41.98 27.05
C ARG A 20 10.17 40.64 27.28
N ILE A 21 9.79 39.62 26.51
CA ILE A 21 10.67 38.52 26.18
C ILE A 21 10.90 38.58 24.67
N GLN A 22 12.17 38.63 24.29
CA GLN A 22 12.65 38.76 22.92
C GLN A 22 12.25 37.51 22.11
N LEU A 23 11.06 37.57 21.49
CA LEU A 23 10.45 36.44 20.77
C LEU A 23 11.14 36.08 19.45
N SER A 24 12.18 36.80 19.02
CA SER A 24 12.94 36.45 17.81
C SER A 24 13.68 35.12 17.95
N SER A 25 14.04 34.73 19.18
CA SER A 25 14.80 33.49 19.45
C SER A 25 13.92 32.31 19.86
N LEU A 26 12.65 32.56 20.18
CA LEU A 26 11.68 31.52 20.56
C LEU A 26 10.82 31.04 19.38
N TRP A 27 10.82 31.75 18.25
CA TRP A 27 10.27 31.19 17.01
C TRP A 27 11.05 29.95 16.56
N SER A 28 12.33 29.83 16.87
CA SER A 28 13.10 28.58 16.63
C SER A 28 12.71 27.43 17.58
N PHE A 29 12.09 27.72 18.73
CA PHE A 29 11.60 26.73 19.69
C PHE A 29 10.12 26.38 19.47
N PHE A 30 9.39 27.18 18.69
CA PHE A 30 7.98 27.00 18.39
C PHE A 30 7.67 26.90 16.88
N ILE A 31 8.69 26.70 16.05
CA ILE A 31 8.52 26.15 14.71
C ILE A 31 8.52 24.63 14.86
N PRO A 32 7.49 23.93 14.35
CA PRO A 32 7.16 22.59 14.80
C PRO A 32 8.27 21.60 14.48
N CYS A 33 8.25 20.52 15.24
CA CYS A 33 8.64 19.17 14.84
C CYS A 33 7.98 18.79 13.48
N MET A 34 8.31 19.48 12.39
CA MET A 34 8.10 19.00 11.04
C MET A 34 9.23 18.03 10.81
N SER A 35 8.97 16.75 11.11
CA SER A 35 9.72 15.65 10.53
C SER A 35 9.95 15.98 9.07
N GLN A 36 11.20 16.30 8.70
CA GLN A 36 11.55 16.52 7.31
C GLN A 36 11.07 15.28 6.54
N PRO A 37 10.39 15.44 5.38
CA PRO A 37 10.03 14.30 4.57
C PRO A 37 11.32 13.56 4.22
N SER A 38 11.52 12.37 4.78
CA SER A 38 12.71 11.58 4.55
C SER A 38 12.66 10.97 3.14
N GLY A 39 13.83 10.70 2.54
CA GLY A 39 14.06 10.70 1.08
C GLY A 39 13.06 10.00 0.14
N MET A 40 12.28 9.02 0.59
CA MET A 40 11.21 8.42 -0.24
C MET A 40 9.93 9.25 -0.32
N GLU A 41 9.66 10.13 0.64
CA GLU A 41 8.49 11.04 0.61
C GLU A 41 8.71 12.23 -0.33
N GLN A 42 9.96 12.49 -0.72
CA GLN A 42 10.32 13.52 -1.70
C GLN A 42 10.30 13.01 -3.15
N LEU A 43 10.15 11.69 -3.34
CA LEU A 43 10.14 11.10 -4.67
C LEU A 43 8.84 11.44 -5.41
N PRO A 44 8.89 11.78 -6.72
CA PRO A 44 7.69 11.89 -7.55
C PRO A 44 6.86 10.60 -7.52
N GLU A 45 5.53 10.76 -7.53
CA GLU A 45 4.59 9.65 -7.45
C GLU A 45 4.80 8.61 -8.55
N GLU A 46 5.17 9.06 -9.76
CA GLU A 46 5.45 8.19 -10.90
C GLU A 46 6.63 7.24 -10.64
N LEU A 47 7.67 7.73 -9.96
CA LEU A 47 8.84 6.90 -9.63
C LEU A 47 8.51 5.90 -8.53
N THR A 48 7.74 6.32 -7.52
CA THR A 48 7.24 5.41 -6.48
C THR A 48 6.36 4.31 -7.09
N LEU A 49 5.44 4.66 -7.99
CA LEU A 49 4.62 3.69 -8.72
C LEU A 49 5.46 2.77 -9.61
N HIS A 50 6.52 3.28 -10.22
CA HIS A 50 7.45 2.46 -11.00
C HIS A 50 8.16 1.42 -10.11
N ILE A 51 8.67 1.82 -8.94
CA ILE A 51 9.26 0.90 -7.96
C ILE A 51 8.22 -0.15 -7.53
N PHE A 52 7.00 0.29 -7.22
CA PHE A 52 5.90 -0.60 -6.84
C PHE A 52 5.55 -1.62 -7.93
N SER A 53 5.77 -1.30 -9.20
CA SER A 53 5.53 -2.24 -10.30
C SER A 53 6.46 -3.45 -10.33
N PHE A 54 7.61 -3.38 -9.63
CA PHE A 54 8.53 -4.51 -9.45
C PHE A 54 8.25 -5.35 -8.20
N LEU A 55 7.40 -4.85 -7.28
CA LEU A 55 7.12 -5.52 -6.02
C LEU A 55 6.11 -6.66 -6.20
N THR A 56 6.20 -7.67 -5.33
CA THR A 56 5.18 -8.71 -5.27
C THR A 56 3.91 -8.18 -4.60
N VAL A 57 2.80 -8.91 -4.75
CA VAL A 57 1.53 -8.54 -4.10
C VAL A 57 1.61 -8.57 -2.58
N GLN A 58 2.46 -9.42 -2.02
CA GLN A 58 2.69 -9.47 -0.57
C GLN A 58 3.45 -8.23 -0.10
N ASP A 59 4.48 -7.82 -0.83
CA ASP A 59 5.26 -6.62 -0.54
C ASP A 59 4.43 -5.34 -0.74
N LEU A 60 3.52 -5.33 -1.73
CA LEU A 60 2.57 -4.23 -1.90
C LEU A 60 1.58 -4.10 -0.73
N ALA A 61 1.21 -5.21 -0.09
CA ALA A 61 0.37 -5.18 1.09
C ALA A 61 1.13 -4.67 2.34
N THR A 62 2.46 -4.82 2.38
CA THR A 62 3.28 -4.22 3.45
C THR A 62 3.53 -2.74 3.19
N THR A 63 3.75 -2.32 1.93
CA THR A 63 3.93 -0.90 1.57
C THR A 63 2.68 -0.06 1.88
N GLU A 64 1.49 -0.66 1.77
CA GLU A 64 0.22 -0.01 2.16
C GLU A 64 0.19 0.45 3.63
N LYS A 65 0.98 -0.20 4.51
CA LYS A 65 0.98 0.09 5.96
C LYS A 65 2.02 1.13 6.38
N VAL A 66 2.87 1.61 5.45
CA VAL A 66 4.00 2.50 5.77
C VAL A 66 3.53 3.92 6.07
N CYS A 67 2.80 4.53 5.13
CA CYS A 67 2.22 5.87 5.32
C CYS A 67 0.98 6.06 4.43
N ARG A 68 0.21 7.13 4.67
CA ARG A 68 -1.03 7.41 3.91
C ARG A 68 -0.77 7.63 2.42
N ASN A 69 0.38 8.21 2.06
CA ASN A 69 0.73 8.42 0.66
C ASN A 69 0.98 7.08 -0.04
N TRP A 70 1.74 6.19 0.60
CA TRP A 70 2.04 4.87 0.07
C TRP A 70 0.80 3.98 0.00
N GLN A 71 -0.10 4.11 0.97
CA GLN A 71 -1.41 3.47 0.91
C GLN A 71 -2.20 3.90 -0.33
N ARG A 72 -2.25 5.19 -0.63
CA ARG A 72 -2.93 5.70 -1.82
C ARG A 72 -2.28 5.16 -3.11
N LEU A 73 -0.96 5.22 -3.21
CA LEU A 73 -0.21 4.79 -4.39
C LEU A 73 -0.26 3.27 -4.59
N SER A 74 -0.24 2.48 -3.52
CA SER A 74 -0.35 1.02 -3.59
C SER A 74 -1.75 0.55 -3.99
N LEU A 75 -2.77 1.42 -3.89
CA LEU A 75 -4.13 1.17 -4.34
C LEU A 75 -4.39 1.64 -5.78
N ASP A 76 -3.38 2.19 -6.46
CA ASP A 76 -3.53 2.75 -7.80
C ASP A 76 -4.01 1.71 -8.84
N GLY A 77 -5.07 2.06 -9.57
CA GLY A 77 -5.70 1.14 -10.52
C GLY A 77 -4.80 0.75 -11.69
N GLN A 78 -3.96 1.67 -12.17
CA GLN A 78 -3.04 1.43 -13.29
C GLN A 78 -1.89 0.51 -12.88
N LEU A 79 -1.38 0.68 -11.65
CA LEU A 79 -0.40 -0.23 -11.06
C LEU A 79 -0.92 -1.67 -11.05
N TRP A 80 -2.12 -1.90 -10.49
CA TRP A 80 -2.71 -3.23 -10.45
C TRP A 80 -3.06 -3.77 -11.84
N ALA A 81 -3.46 -2.92 -12.79
CA ALA A 81 -3.70 -3.31 -14.17
C ALA A 81 -2.42 -3.86 -14.83
N ARG A 82 -1.29 -3.14 -14.67
CA ARG A 82 0.02 -3.54 -15.21
C ARG A 82 0.52 -4.83 -14.58
N LEU A 83 0.45 -4.95 -13.25
CA LEU A 83 0.81 -6.18 -12.54
C LEU A 83 -0.04 -7.38 -12.99
N TYR A 84 -1.34 -7.15 -13.16
CA TYR A 84 -2.26 -8.18 -13.64
C TYR A 84 -1.94 -8.62 -15.07
N GLN A 85 -1.70 -7.68 -15.99
CA GLN A 85 -1.33 -8.01 -17.38
C GLN A 85 0.01 -8.72 -17.46
N ASN A 86 1.00 -8.31 -16.66
CA ASN A 86 2.31 -8.96 -16.63
C ASN A 86 2.22 -10.41 -16.12
N ARG A 87 1.37 -10.65 -15.11
CA ARG A 87 1.12 -12.00 -14.58
C ARG A 87 0.22 -12.84 -15.51
N TYR A 88 -0.73 -12.20 -16.19
CA TYR A 88 -1.80 -12.82 -16.97
C TYR A 88 -1.95 -12.19 -18.37
N PRO A 89 -0.97 -12.39 -19.27
CA PRO A 89 -0.97 -11.73 -20.58
C PRO A 89 -2.16 -12.12 -21.48
N ARG A 90 -2.84 -13.24 -21.19
CA ARG A 90 -4.01 -13.73 -21.94
C ARG A 90 -5.36 -13.40 -21.30
N ALA A 91 -5.37 -12.68 -20.18
CA ALA A 91 -6.63 -12.31 -19.53
C ALA A 91 -7.24 -11.10 -20.25
N ASP A 92 -8.48 -11.24 -20.73
CA ASP A 92 -9.21 -10.12 -21.35
C ASP A 92 -9.40 -9.01 -20.31
N VAL A 93 -8.86 -7.83 -20.58
CA VAL A 93 -8.87 -6.66 -19.69
C VAL A 93 -10.16 -5.85 -19.87
N LYS A 94 -11.04 -6.22 -20.81
CA LYS A 94 -12.29 -5.50 -21.06
C LYS A 94 -13.19 -5.47 -19.82
N GLY A 95 -13.57 -4.26 -19.41
CA GLY A 95 -14.43 -3.97 -18.27
C GLY A 95 -13.64 -3.28 -17.16
N GLY A 96 -14.09 -2.09 -16.76
CA GLY A 96 -13.51 -1.24 -15.70
C GLY A 96 -13.52 -1.89 -14.32
N ARG A 97 -12.75 -2.97 -14.16
CA ARG A 97 -12.72 -3.81 -12.97
C ARG A 97 -11.63 -3.32 -12.02
N CYS A 98 -11.90 -3.46 -10.73
CA CYS A 98 -10.88 -3.28 -9.70
C CYS A 98 -9.87 -4.43 -9.78
N PHE A 99 -8.71 -4.17 -10.37
CA PHE A 99 -7.66 -5.17 -10.60
C PHE A 99 -7.12 -5.79 -9.32
N LYS A 100 -7.04 -5.04 -8.21
CA LYS A 100 -6.64 -5.58 -6.90
C LYS A 100 -7.56 -6.73 -6.46
N LYS A 101 -8.89 -6.54 -6.58
CA LYS A 101 -9.89 -7.56 -6.22
C LYS A 101 -9.80 -8.79 -7.13
N LEU A 102 -9.65 -8.59 -8.44
CA LEU A 102 -9.45 -9.67 -9.41
C LEU A 102 -8.17 -10.46 -9.14
N PHE A 103 -7.09 -9.76 -8.82
CA PHE A 103 -5.81 -10.38 -8.50
C PHE A 103 -5.97 -11.29 -7.28
N SER A 104 -6.59 -10.81 -6.20
CA SER A 104 -6.85 -11.63 -5.01
C SER A 104 -7.71 -12.87 -5.31
N MET A 105 -8.76 -12.73 -6.14
CA MET A 105 -9.60 -13.85 -6.53
C MET A 105 -8.83 -14.91 -7.33
N ARG A 106 -8.06 -14.47 -8.33
CA ARG A 106 -7.31 -15.37 -9.21
C ARG A 106 -6.15 -16.05 -8.48
N HIS A 107 -5.42 -15.31 -7.65
CA HIS A 107 -4.35 -15.87 -6.84
C HIS A 107 -4.87 -16.95 -5.87
N ARG A 108 -6.03 -16.71 -5.24
CA ARG A 108 -6.69 -17.74 -4.41
C ARG A 108 -7.03 -18.99 -5.24
N GLY A 109 -7.57 -18.81 -6.45
CA GLY A 109 -7.87 -19.93 -7.35
C GLY A 109 -6.64 -20.76 -7.71
N GLU A 110 -5.50 -20.11 -8.00
CA GLU A 110 -4.23 -20.79 -8.28
C GLU A 110 -3.72 -21.60 -7.09
N VAL A 111 -3.81 -21.05 -5.87
CA VAL A 111 -3.39 -21.75 -4.65
C VAL A 111 -4.22 -23.01 -4.44
N GLU A 112 -5.53 -22.95 -4.68
CA GLU A 112 -6.41 -24.12 -4.56
C GLU A 112 -6.15 -25.16 -5.67
N LEU A 113 -5.93 -24.74 -6.92
CA LEU A 113 -5.55 -25.64 -8.00
C LEU A 113 -4.24 -26.36 -7.70
N GLU A 114 -3.27 -25.67 -7.14
CA GLU A 114 -1.98 -26.25 -6.79
C GLU A 114 -2.11 -27.27 -5.64
N LYS A 115 -2.97 -27.01 -4.65
CA LYS A 115 -3.30 -28.01 -3.62
C LYS A 115 -3.95 -29.25 -4.22
N ALA A 116 -4.93 -29.08 -5.11
CA ALA A 116 -5.61 -30.17 -5.79
C ALA A 116 -4.64 -30.98 -6.66
N ARG A 117 -3.74 -30.31 -7.39
CA ARG A 117 -2.70 -30.96 -8.19
C ARG A 117 -1.76 -31.81 -7.33
N ARG A 118 -1.30 -31.27 -6.20
CA ARG A 118 -0.50 -32.03 -5.23
C ARG A 118 -1.24 -33.23 -4.67
N TRP A 119 -2.53 -33.06 -4.36
CA TRP A 119 -3.37 -34.17 -3.88
C TRP A 119 -3.48 -35.28 -4.93
N LEU A 120 -3.75 -34.95 -6.19
CA LEU A 120 -3.78 -35.93 -7.29
C LEU A 120 -2.44 -36.63 -7.49
N ALA A 121 -1.32 -35.90 -7.41
CA ALA A 121 0.00 -36.48 -7.53
C ALA A 121 0.30 -37.49 -6.41
N ASN A 122 -0.16 -37.20 -5.19
CA ASN A 122 -0.02 -38.12 -4.05
C ASN A 122 -0.90 -39.36 -4.22
N LEU A 123 -2.12 -39.20 -4.74
CA LEU A 123 -3.00 -40.34 -5.04
C LEU A 123 -2.43 -41.27 -6.11
N SER A 124 -1.89 -40.71 -7.19
CA SER A 124 -1.22 -41.50 -8.23
C SER A 124 -0.10 -42.34 -7.61
N LYS A 125 0.79 -41.71 -6.83
CA LYS A 125 1.88 -42.41 -6.15
C LYS A 125 1.38 -43.55 -5.26
N SER A 126 0.32 -43.31 -4.47
CA SER A 126 -0.25 -44.33 -3.60
C SER A 126 -0.87 -45.49 -4.38
N SER A 127 -1.48 -45.23 -5.53
CA SER A 127 -2.03 -46.26 -6.42
C SER A 127 -0.92 -47.13 -7.01
N ASP A 128 0.19 -46.52 -7.42
CA ASP A 128 1.33 -47.22 -7.99
C ASP A 128 2.03 -48.12 -6.95
N ILE A 129 2.15 -47.64 -5.71
CA ILE A 129 2.67 -48.43 -4.58
C ILE A 129 1.80 -49.66 -4.32
N ALA A 130 0.48 -49.51 -4.32
CA ALA A 130 -0.45 -50.62 -4.06
C ALA A 130 -0.35 -51.74 -5.12
N LYS A 131 -0.10 -51.38 -6.39
CA LYS A 131 0.10 -52.36 -7.48
C LYS A 131 1.40 -53.14 -7.32
N ASN A 132 2.49 -52.47 -6.95
CA ASN A 132 3.80 -53.08 -6.77
C ASN A 132 3.88 -54.05 -5.58
N LEU A 133 3.01 -53.91 -4.58
CA LEU A 133 2.93 -54.82 -3.42
C LEU A 133 2.09 -56.09 -3.71
N SER A 134 1.39 -56.12 -4.85
CA SER A 134 0.54 -57.24 -5.26
C SER A 134 1.15 -58.15 -6.33
N GLN A 135 2.39 -57.88 -6.74
CA GLN A 135 3.23 -58.74 -7.60
C GLN A 135 4.27 -59.47 -6.76
#